data_AF-A0A3P1WT14-F1
#
_entry.id   AF-A0A3P1WT14-F1
#
_cell.length_a   1.000
_cell.length_b   1.000
_cell.length_c   1.000
_cell.angle_alpha   90.00
_cell.angle_beta   90.00
_cell.angle_gamma   90.00
#
_symmetry.space_group_name_H-M   'P 1'
#
loop_
_entity.id
_entity.type
_entity.pdbx_description
1 polymer ?
#
loop_
_entity_poly.entity_id
_entity_poly.type
_entity_poly.pdbx_seq_one_letter_code
_entity_poly.pdbx_strand_id
1 'polypeptide(L)'
;MTDETFAMVRRGYDPAQVDSVLRRMRQSHAAAVQEAATQSAEINDLNEALEAAEKEVSSLQEKVRNLEKQAKEAQTLAANAAPTTDFSALGERIGKILNLAQTEADDILTRAKQDAESMQVQVEQEVEHSRNAADSYAYETRSKADADAARVLLQAKSDAEELLDAAERESSARRQEAEAVFEKQRAAAGAAAAEFEASLAERRERAAEEFAAQMATHERALDLASSKVTEAQNEAERIMTQARTDASALQERTTQESRSMLESARASAERVKRESERELAALAARRDSITEQLANVRTMLATLGESSLSVAAPAVAAQLEATVVAGEVAPEQV
;
A
#
# COMPACT_ATOMS: atom_id res chain seq x y z
N MET A 1 24.87 36.11 -14.74
CA MET A 1 24.14 34.94 -15.27
C MET A 1 22.67 35.24 -15.07
N THR A 2 21.87 35.17 -16.14
CA THR A 2 20.41 35.33 -16.06
C THR A 2 19.78 33.95 -15.89
N ASP A 3 19.15 33.70 -14.74
CA ASP A 3 18.40 32.45 -14.50
C ASP A 3 17.07 32.50 -15.25
N GLU A 4 17.12 32.25 -16.56
CA GLU A 4 15.92 32.11 -17.40
C GLU A 4 15.32 30.71 -17.20
N THR A 5 14.24 30.63 -16.42
CA THR A 5 13.46 29.41 -16.17
C THR A 5 12.56 29.06 -17.36
N PHE A 6 12.79 27.89 -17.97
CA PHE A 6 12.00 27.41 -19.11
C PHE A 6 10.79 26.59 -18.65
N ALA A 7 9.63 26.80 -19.30
CA ALA A 7 8.43 26.00 -19.03
C ALA A 7 8.65 24.52 -19.38
N MET A 8 8.23 23.63 -18.48
CA MET A 8 8.42 22.18 -18.64
C MET A 8 7.18 21.52 -19.27
N VAL A 9 7.32 21.07 -20.51
CA VAL A 9 6.33 20.29 -21.25
C VAL A 9 6.51 18.80 -20.90
N ARG A 10 5.53 17.97 -21.27
CA ARG A 10 5.40 16.53 -20.93
C ARG A 10 6.61 15.62 -21.26
N ARG A 11 7.67 16.14 -21.90
CA ARG A 11 8.97 15.50 -22.15
C ARG A 11 10.18 16.48 -22.09
N GLY A 12 10.17 17.45 -21.17
CA GLY A 12 11.29 18.40 -20.97
C GLY A 12 10.93 19.85 -21.28
N TYR A 13 11.92 20.74 -21.35
CA TYR A 13 11.71 22.17 -21.58
C TYR A 13 11.06 22.48 -22.94
N ASP A 14 10.24 23.54 -23.00
CA ASP A 14 9.60 24.03 -24.23
C ASP A 14 10.67 24.48 -25.25
N PRO A 15 10.79 23.79 -26.41
CA PRO A 15 11.77 24.15 -27.43
C PRO A 15 11.59 25.56 -27.97
N ALA A 16 10.36 26.08 -28.04
CA ALA A 16 10.10 27.41 -28.58
C ALA A 16 10.62 28.52 -27.66
N GLN A 17 10.53 28.33 -26.33
CA GLN A 17 11.10 29.25 -25.34
C GLN A 17 12.63 29.22 -25.38
N VAL A 18 13.22 28.01 -25.39
CA VAL A 18 14.67 27.82 -25.49
C VAL A 18 15.22 28.45 -26.78
N ASP A 19 14.59 28.24 -27.93
CA ASP A 19 15.00 28.84 -29.20
C ASP A 19 14.88 30.38 -29.19
N SER A 20 13.88 30.93 -28.50
CA SER A 20 13.73 32.39 -28.35
C SER A 20 14.85 33.01 -27.51
N VAL A 21 15.24 32.34 -26.43
CA VAL A 21 16.37 32.72 -25.55
C VAL A 21 17.70 32.57 -26.28
N LEU A 22 17.93 31.44 -26.95
CA LEU A 22 19.14 31.23 -27.75
C LEU A 22 19.27 32.26 -28.88
N ARG A 23 18.15 32.69 -29.47
CA ARG A 23 18.14 33.78 -30.46
C ARG A 23 18.48 35.13 -29.82
N ARG A 24 17.90 35.45 -28.65
CA ARG A 24 18.21 36.66 -27.88
C ARG A 24 19.69 36.72 -27.47
N MET A 25 20.23 35.63 -26.91
CA MET A 25 21.64 35.52 -26.52
C MET A 25 22.59 35.61 -27.72
N ARG A 26 22.25 34.99 -28.86
CA ARG A 26 23.03 35.15 -30.10
C ARG A 26 23.00 36.58 -30.62
N GLN A 27 21.86 37.27 -30.50
CA GLN A 27 21.72 38.67 -30.91
C GLN A 27 22.50 39.62 -29.99
N SER A 28 22.46 39.43 -28.67
CA SER A 28 23.24 40.23 -27.72
C SER A 28 24.74 39.97 -27.86
N HIS A 29 25.16 38.72 -28.10
CA HIS A 29 26.55 38.39 -28.40
C HIS A 29 27.01 39.01 -29.73
N ALA A 30 26.19 38.98 -30.78
CA ALA A 30 26.50 39.63 -32.04
C ALA A 30 26.64 41.15 -31.90
N ALA A 31 25.77 41.79 -31.11
CA ALA A 31 25.87 43.21 -30.79
C ALA A 31 27.15 43.54 -30.01
N ALA A 32 27.49 42.77 -28.97
CA ALA A 32 28.72 42.96 -28.19
C ALA A 32 30.00 42.76 -29.02
N VAL A 33 30.01 41.79 -29.95
CA VAL A 33 31.13 41.60 -30.88
C VAL A 33 31.24 42.77 -31.86
N GLN A 34 30.12 43.33 -32.33
CA GLN A 34 30.11 44.49 -33.21
C GLN A 34 30.58 45.76 -32.49
N GLU A 35 30.19 45.96 -31.23
CA GLU A 35 30.65 47.07 -30.38
C GLU A 35 32.16 46.96 -30.07
N ALA A 36 32.65 45.75 -29.75
CA ALA A 36 34.09 45.53 -29.57
C ALA A 36 34.89 45.78 -30.87
N ALA A 37 34.30 45.50 -32.04
CA ALA A 37 34.92 45.80 -33.32
C ALA A 37 34.95 47.30 -33.63
N THR A 38 33.91 48.07 -33.29
CA THR A 38 33.94 49.55 -33.45
C THR A 38 34.91 50.19 -32.47
N GLN A 39 34.94 49.78 -31.20
CA GLN A 39 35.92 50.25 -30.22
C GLN A 39 37.36 49.94 -30.66
N SER A 40 37.60 48.78 -31.27
CA SER A 40 38.92 48.42 -31.80
C SER A 40 39.33 49.30 -33.00
N ALA A 41 38.37 49.73 -33.84
CA ALA A 41 38.63 50.68 -34.92
C ALA A 41 38.96 52.08 -34.36
N GLU A 42 38.16 52.58 -33.43
CA GLU A 42 38.38 53.88 -32.76
C GLU A 42 39.75 53.94 -32.06
N ILE A 43 40.19 52.85 -31.42
CA ILE A 43 41.53 52.76 -30.81
C ILE A 43 42.64 52.84 -31.87
N ASN A 44 42.47 52.22 -33.05
CA ASN A 44 43.45 52.31 -34.13
C ASN A 44 43.52 53.73 -34.71
N ASP A 45 42.37 54.36 -34.97
CA ASP A 45 42.28 55.74 -35.48
C ASP A 45 42.95 56.73 -34.51
N LEU A 46 42.74 56.55 -33.19
CA LEU A 46 43.41 57.36 -32.15
C LEU A 46 44.93 57.13 -32.09
N ASN A 47 45.40 55.90 -32.29
CA ASN A 47 46.83 55.60 -32.36
C ASN A 47 47.48 56.22 -33.61
N GLU A 48 46.83 56.18 -34.76
CA GLU A 48 47.32 56.85 -35.99
C GLU A 48 47.37 58.38 -35.82
N ALA A 49 46.37 58.98 -35.17
CA ALA A 49 46.35 60.40 -34.84
C ALA A 49 47.48 60.81 -33.89
N LEU A 50 47.78 59.97 -32.88
CA LEU A 50 48.92 60.18 -31.98
C LEU A 50 50.26 60.11 -32.72
N GLU A 51 50.47 59.09 -33.57
CA GLU A 51 51.70 58.94 -34.36
C GLU A 51 51.89 60.13 -35.34
N ALA A 52 50.80 60.66 -35.89
CA ALA A 52 50.83 61.88 -36.71
C ALA A 52 51.27 63.11 -35.91
N ALA A 53 50.70 63.32 -34.71
CA ALA A 53 51.08 64.44 -33.83
C ALA A 53 52.55 64.37 -33.38
N GLU A 54 53.06 63.18 -33.06
CA GLU A 54 54.48 62.97 -32.72
C GLU A 54 55.43 63.30 -33.90
N LYS A 55 55.02 62.96 -35.14
CA LYS A 55 55.74 63.35 -36.37
C LYS A 55 55.74 64.86 -36.59
N GLU A 56 54.63 65.55 -36.31
CA GLU A 56 54.59 67.02 -36.39
C GLU A 56 55.52 67.68 -35.35
N VAL A 57 55.44 67.24 -34.09
CA VAL A 57 56.29 67.74 -32.99
C VAL A 57 57.78 67.55 -33.30
N SER A 58 58.18 66.37 -33.76
CA SER A 58 59.58 66.13 -34.16
C SER A 58 60.01 67.01 -35.34
N SER A 59 59.15 67.21 -36.35
CA SER A 59 59.44 68.12 -37.47
C SER A 59 59.61 69.58 -37.03
N LEU A 60 58.87 70.03 -36.00
CA LEU A 60 58.99 71.37 -35.42
C LEU A 60 60.29 71.50 -34.62
N GLN A 61 60.66 70.49 -33.84
CA GLN A 61 61.95 70.46 -33.13
C GLN A 61 63.15 70.53 -34.08
N GLU A 62 63.09 69.87 -35.24
CA GLU A 62 64.14 69.97 -36.27
C GLU A 62 64.21 71.38 -36.89
N LYS A 63 63.05 72.00 -37.19
CA LYS A 63 62.99 73.39 -37.68
C LYS A 63 63.62 74.36 -36.68
N VAL A 64 63.30 74.24 -35.38
CA VAL A 64 63.90 75.07 -34.31
C VAL A 64 65.42 74.90 -34.27
N ARG A 65 65.93 73.65 -34.25
CA ARG A 65 67.38 73.39 -34.26
C ARG A 65 68.09 73.94 -35.51
N ASN A 66 67.43 73.95 -36.67
CA ASN A 66 68.00 74.51 -37.89
C ASN A 66 68.02 76.05 -37.87
N LEU A 67 66.97 76.69 -37.33
CA LEU A 67 66.97 78.15 -37.12
C LEU A 67 68.02 78.58 -36.08
N GLU A 68 68.21 77.83 -35.00
CA GLU A 68 69.29 78.07 -34.03
C GLU A 68 70.69 77.97 -34.64
N LYS A 69 70.90 77.04 -35.59
CA LYS A 69 72.16 76.95 -36.33
C LYS A 69 72.36 78.14 -37.26
N GLN A 70 71.34 78.52 -38.04
CA GLN A 70 71.40 79.69 -38.93
C GLN A 70 71.66 80.98 -38.15
N ALA A 71 71.06 81.15 -36.96
CA ALA A 71 71.34 82.28 -36.08
C ALA A 71 72.82 82.30 -35.62
N LYS A 72 73.37 81.16 -35.23
CA LYS A 72 74.80 81.02 -34.85
C LYS A 72 75.74 81.26 -36.04
N GLU A 73 75.40 80.78 -37.23
CA GLU A 73 76.17 81.01 -38.47
C GLU A 73 76.15 82.48 -38.89
N ALA A 74 74.99 83.16 -38.81
CA ALA A 74 74.91 84.61 -39.02
C ALA A 74 75.76 85.39 -38.00
N GLN A 75 75.78 84.94 -36.74
CA GLN A 75 76.59 85.56 -35.68
C GLN A 75 78.10 85.35 -35.89
N THR A 76 78.55 84.20 -36.43
CA THR A 76 79.97 83.99 -36.79
C THR A 76 80.37 84.72 -38.07
N LEU A 77 79.45 84.94 -39.02
CA LEU A 77 79.70 85.78 -40.19
C LEU A 77 79.86 87.26 -39.80
N ALA A 78 79.04 87.77 -38.87
CA ALA A 78 79.18 89.12 -38.32
C ALA A 78 80.53 89.33 -37.59
N ALA A 79 81.08 88.28 -36.96
CA ALA A 79 82.34 88.33 -36.23
C ALA A 79 83.60 88.42 -37.12
N ASN A 80 83.50 88.22 -38.44
CA ASN A 80 84.65 88.14 -39.36
C ASN A 80 84.78 89.34 -40.33
N ALA A 81 83.96 90.38 -40.18
CA ALA A 81 84.03 91.58 -41.02
C ALA A 81 85.15 92.55 -40.58
N ALA A 82 86.33 92.45 -41.18
CA ALA A 82 87.42 93.41 -40.99
C ALA A 82 87.28 94.62 -41.95
N PRO A 83 87.29 95.87 -41.46
CA PRO A 83 87.30 97.05 -42.31
C PRO A 83 88.67 97.77 -42.23
N THR A 84 89.16 98.25 -43.37
CA THR A 84 90.30 99.17 -43.45
C THR A 84 89.90 100.52 -44.08
N THR A 85 90.74 101.54 -43.86
CA THR A 85 90.62 102.95 -44.27
C THR A 85 89.60 103.85 -43.52
N ASP A 86 90.18 104.80 -42.78
CA ASP A 86 89.67 106.06 -42.20
C ASP A 86 88.38 106.04 -41.34
N PHE A 87 88.56 106.01 -40.02
CA PHE A 87 87.52 105.64 -39.05
C PHE A 87 87.13 106.71 -38.01
N SER A 88 87.47 108.00 -38.17
CA SER A 88 87.03 108.99 -37.17
C SER A 88 85.50 109.18 -37.17
N ALA A 89 84.90 109.46 -38.33
CA ALA A 89 83.43 109.53 -38.46
C ALA A 89 82.77 108.14 -38.55
N LEU A 90 83.47 107.16 -39.12
CA LEU A 90 82.95 105.79 -39.23
C LEU A 90 83.00 105.04 -37.90
N GLY A 91 83.91 105.37 -36.97
CA GLY A 91 83.92 104.86 -35.60
C GLY A 91 82.74 105.40 -34.78
N GLU A 92 82.36 106.66 -34.98
CA GLU A 92 81.12 107.21 -34.42
C GLU A 92 79.87 106.51 -35.00
N ARG A 93 79.86 106.24 -36.31
CA ARG A 93 78.76 105.52 -36.98
C ARG A 93 78.70 104.05 -36.59
N ILE A 94 79.84 103.37 -36.45
CA ILE A 94 79.96 101.98 -35.97
C ILE A 94 79.56 101.92 -34.50
N GLY A 95 79.95 102.88 -33.65
CA GLY A 95 79.48 102.98 -32.27
C GLY A 95 77.96 103.17 -32.18
N LYS A 96 77.37 103.99 -33.06
CA LYS A 96 75.91 104.13 -33.20
C LYS A 96 75.24 102.83 -33.69
N ILE A 97 75.84 102.12 -34.66
CA ILE A 97 75.34 100.82 -35.14
C ILE A 97 75.46 99.72 -34.07
N LEU A 98 76.56 99.70 -33.30
CA LEU A 98 76.75 98.78 -32.18
C LEU A 98 75.78 99.07 -31.05
N ASN A 99 75.57 100.33 -30.66
CA ASN A 99 74.55 100.69 -29.67
C ASN A 99 73.13 100.37 -30.17
N LEU A 100 72.83 100.58 -31.45
CA LEU A 100 71.55 100.19 -32.03
C LEU A 100 71.38 98.67 -32.04
N ALA A 101 72.41 97.90 -32.42
CA ALA A 101 72.39 96.44 -32.40
C ALA A 101 72.33 95.86 -30.97
N GLN A 102 72.96 96.53 -30.00
CA GLN A 102 72.86 96.22 -28.57
C GLN A 102 71.42 96.45 -28.09
N THR A 103 70.83 97.59 -28.44
CA THR A 103 69.43 97.91 -28.11
C THR A 103 68.46 96.92 -28.76
N GLU A 104 68.65 96.59 -30.04
CA GLU A 104 67.84 95.60 -30.76
C GLU A 104 68.00 94.18 -30.15
N ALA A 105 69.20 93.81 -29.71
CA ALA A 105 69.44 92.55 -29.01
C ALA A 105 68.76 92.51 -27.64
N ASP A 106 68.81 93.61 -26.87
CA ASP A 106 68.12 93.73 -25.59
C ASP A 106 66.58 93.74 -25.77
N ASP A 107 66.07 94.35 -26.84
CA ASP A 107 64.66 94.31 -27.24
C ASP A 107 64.22 92.89 -27.64
N ILE A 108 65.01 92.18 -28.44
CA ILE A 108 64.76 90.79 -28.82
C ILE A 108 64.76 89.89 -27.58
N LEU A 109 65.72 90.05 -26.67
CA LEU A 109 65.76 89.31 -25.41
C LEU A 109 64.57 89.62 -24.50
N THR A 110 64.07 90.86 -24.52
CA THR A 110 62.90 91.27 -23.73
C THR A 110 61.62 90.67 -24.31
N ARG A 111 61.44 90.71 -25.63
CA ARG A 111 60.30 90.07 -26.32
C ARG A 111 60.33 88.55 -26.14
N ALA A 112 61.47 87.90 -26.34
CA ALA A 112 61.61 86.45 -26.17
C ALA A 112 61.31 85.98 -24.72
N LYS A 113 61.60 86.81 -23.71
CA LYS A 113 61.18 86.54 -22.31
C LYS A 113 59.68 86.68 -22.14
N GLN A 114 59.08 87.77 -22.65
CA GLN A 114 57.62 87.99 -22.58
C GLN A 114 56.84 86.88 -23.33
N ASP A 115 57.33 86.47 -24.50
CA ASP A 115 56.75 85.37 -25.27
C ASP A 115 56.86 84.05 -24.49
N ALA A 116 58.02 83.74 -23.89
CA ALA A 116 58.21 82.55 -23.05
C ALA A 116 57.33 82.55 -21.79
N GLU A 117 57.19 83.69 -21.11
CA GLU A 117 56.28 83.87 -19.97
C GLU A 117 54.81 83.67 -20.41
N SER A 118 54.41 84.24 -21.55
CA SER A 118 53.05 84.07 -22.09
C SER A 118 52.76 82.61 -22.47
N MET A 119 53.74 81.91 -23.04
CA MET A 119 53.63 80.50 -23.40
C MET A 119 53.57 79.60 -22.16
N GLN A 120 54.32 79.92 -21.09
CA GLN A 120 54.21 79.21 -19.81
C GLN A 120 52.80 79.34 -19.22
N VAL A 121 52.23 80.56 -19.21
CA VAL A 121 50.85 80.79 -18.73
C VAL A 121 49.82 80.06 -19.58
N GLN A 122 49.98 80.03 -20.90
CA GLN A 122 49.08 79.28 -21.80
C GLN A 122 49.16 77.76 -21.54
N VAL A 123 50.37 77.20 -21.45
CA VAL A 123 50.57 75.77 -21.16
C VAL A 123 50.02 75.40 -19.79
N GLU A 124 50.19 76.25 -18.77
CA GLU A 124 49.63 76.01 -17.43
C GLU A 124 48.10 75.99 -17.47
N GLN A 125 47.46 76.91 -18.18
CA GLN A 125 46.01 76.95 -18.39
C GLN A 125 45.48 75.72 -19.16
N GLU A 126 46.17 75.29 -20.22
CA GLU A 126 45.78 74.09 -20.99
C GLU A 126 45.95 72.81 -20.17
N VAL A 127 47.02 72.70 -19.37
CA VAL A 127 47.24 71.57 -18.45
C VAL A 127 46.18 71.55 -17.34
N GLU A 128 45.82 72.70 -16.77
CA GLU A 128 44.74 72.79 -15.78
C GLU A 128 43.38 72.42 -16.39
N HIS A 129 43.07 72.94 -17.59
CA HIS A 129 41.84 72.60 -18.31
C HIS A 129 41.75 71.09 -18.61
N SER A 130 42.82 70.50 -19.12
CA SER A 130 42.92 69.08 -19.43
C SER A 130 42.74 68.20 -18.18
N ARG A 131 43.37 68.57 -17.04
CA ARG A 131 43.17 67.89 -15.75
C ARG A 131 41.72 67.98 -15.27
N ASN A 132 41.14 69.18 -15.26
CA ASN A 132 39.75 69.38 -14.83
C ASN A 132 38.75 68.62 -15.71
N ALA A 133 39.01 68.54 -17.03
CA ALA A 133 38.21 67.73 -17.95
C ALA A 133 38.34 66.23 -17.68
N ALA A 134 39.56 65.72 -17.47
CA ALA A 134 39.82 64.32 -17.14
C ALA A 134 39.19 63.91 -15.80
N ASP A 135 39.33 64.73 -14.75
CA ASP A 135 38.74 64.50 -13.43
C ASP A 135 37.21 64.50 -13.50
N SER A 136 36.61 65.42 -14.25
CA SER A 136 35.15 65.49 -14.47
C SER A 136 34.65 64.25 -15.21
N TYR A 137 35.33 63.83 -16.28
CA TYR A 137 34.99 62.62 -17.04
C TYR A 137 35.13 61.35 -16.19
N ALA A 138 36.19 61.24 -15.39
CA ALA A 138 36.39 60.11 -14.48
C ALA A 138 35.30 60.06 -13.39
N TYR A 139 34.92 61.21 -12.83
CA TYR A 139 33.83 61.31 -11.87
C TYR A 139 32.48 60.92 -12.47
N GLU A 140 32.12 61.45 -13.64
CA GLU A 140 30.88 61.09 -14.35
C GLU A 140 30.83 59.61 -14.69
N THR A 141 31.92 59.05 -15.23
CA THR A 141 31.99 57.64 -15.62
C THR A 141 31.82 56.73 -14.40
N ARG A 142 32.50 57.04 -13.28
CA ARG A 142 32.34 56.30 -12.03
C ARG A 142 30.91 56.44 -11.48
N SER A 143 30.35 57.65 -11.45
CA SER A 143 28.99 57.88 -10.96
C SER A 143 27.92 57.17 -11.79
N LYS A 144 28.10 57.05 -13.11
CA LYS A 144 27.21 56.28 -14.00
C LYS A 144 27.34 54.78 -13.72
N ALA A 145 28.58 54.26 -13.65
CA ALA A 145 28.84 52.86 -13.31
C ALA A 145 28.28 52.46 -11.93
N ASP A 146 28.46 53.31 -10.90
CA ASP A 146 27.93 53.08 -9.56
C ASP A 146 26.38 53.05 -9.56
N ALA A 147 25.73 53.95 -10.31
CA ALA A 147 24.28 54.01 -10.43
C ALA A 147 23.69 52.80 -11.19
N ASP A 148 24.35 52.36 -12.26
CA ASP A 148 23.94 51.18 -13.02
C ASP A 148 24.19 49.89 -12.25
N ALA A 149 25.31 49.78 -11.52
CA ALA A 149 25.57 48.67 -10.60
C ALA A 149 24.51 48.59 -9.48
N ALA A 150 24.14 49.74 -8.90
CA ALA A 150 23.06 49.80 -7.91
C ALA A 150 21.70 49.37 -8.50
N ARG A 151 21.38 49.76 -9.75
CA ARG A 151 20.16 49.34 -10.45
C ARG A 151 20.14 47.83 -10.70
N VAL A 152 21.25 47.26 -11.19
CA VAL A 152 21.37 45.81 -11.44
C VAL A 152 21.27 45.02 -10.13
N LEU A 153 21.88 45.47 -9.04
CA LEU A 153 21.77 44.82 -7.73
C LEU A 153 20.36 44.89 -7.16
N LEU A 154 19.62 45.99 -7.37
CA LEU A 154 18.23 46.11 -6.92
C LEU A 154 17.30 45.22 -7.76
N GLN A 155 17.49 45.17 -9.08
CA GLN A 155 16.75 44.26 -9.95
C GLN A 155 17.01 42.80 -9.58
N ALA A 156 18.27 42.39 -9.46
CA ALA A 156 18.62 41.01 -9.10
C ALA A 156 18.07 40.58 -7.72
N LYS A 157 17.88 41.51 -6.78
CA LYS A 157 17.18 41.24 -5.51
C LYS A 157 15.68 41.06 -5.71
N SER A 158 15.04 41.95 -6.47
CA SER A 158 13.61 41.84 -6.80
C SER A 158 13.30 40.52 -7.53
N ASP A 159 14.13 40.15 -8.51
CA ASP A 159 13.98 38.90 -9.27
C ASP A 159 14.16 37.68 -8.36
N ALA A 160 15.08 37.74 -7.39
CA ALA A 160 15.30 36.67 -6.40
C ALA A 160 14.16 36.58 -5.37
N GLU A 161 13.60 37.70 -4.93
CA GLU A 161 12.41 37.75 -4.06
C GLU A 161 11.18 37.16 -4.78
N GLU A 162 10.95 37.52 -6.05
CA GLU A 162 9.87 36.94 -6.86
C GLU A 162 10.04 35.43 -7.07
N LEU A 163 11.27 34.95 -7.30
CA LEU A 163 11.60 33.52 -7.40
C LEU A 163 11.28 32.77 -6.09
N LEU A 164 11.64 33.35 -4.94
CA LEU A 164 11.35 32.76 -3.63
C LEU A 164 9.85 32.71 -3.35
N ASP A 165 9.12 33.80 -3.61
CA ASP A 165 7.66 33.87 -3.48
C ASP A 165 6.94 32.89 -4.44
N ALA A 166 7.47 32.67 -5.64
CA ALA A 166 6.96 31.66 -6.56
C ALA A 166 7.21 30.23 -6.05
N ALA A 167 8.42 29.96 -5.55
CA ALA A 167 8.79 28.66 -5.00
C ALA A 167 8.01 28.31 -3.72
N GLU A 168 7.76 29.28 -2.83
CA GLU A 168 6.95 29.08 -1.62
C GLU A 168 5.46 28.83 -1.98
N ARG A 169 4.90 29.58 -2.93
CA ARG A 169 3.54 29.31 -3.45
C ARG A 169 3.43 27.93 -4.09
N GLU A 170 4.39 27.50 -4.90
CA GLU A 170 4.38 26.17 -5.50
C GLU A 170 4.55 25.07 -4.43
N SER A 171 5.48 25.24 -3.49
CA SER A 171 5.72 24.31 -2.39
C SER A 171 4.46 24.12 -1.52
N SER A 172 3.80 25.21 -1.15
CA SER A 172 2.56 25.18 -0.37
C SER A 172 1.40 24.55 -1.15
N ALA A 173 1.25 24.84 -2.45
CA ALA A 173 0.24 24.20 -3.30
C ALA A 173 0.47 22.68 -3.41
N ARG A 174 1.70 22.23 -3.75
CA ARG A 174 2.05 20.81 -3.81
C ARG A 174 1.83 20.09 -2.48
N ARG A 175 2.10 20.76 -1.35
CA ARG A 175 1.83 20.23 -0.01
C ARG A 175 0.33 20.07 0.25
N GLN A 176 -0.48 21.08 -0.08
CA GLN A 176 -1.95 21.01 0.06
C GLN A 176 -2.55 19.91 -0.83
N GLU A 177 -2.06 19.75 -2.06
CA GLU A 177 -2.45 18.65 -2.94
C GLU A 177 -2.11 17.29 -2.35
N ALA A 178 -0.89 17.12 -1.80
CA ALA A 178 -0.46 15.89 -1.16
C ALA A 178 -1.28 15.56 0.10
N GLU A 179 -1.55 16.56 0.95
CA GLU A 179 -2.40 16.42 2.14
C GLU A 179 -3.86 16.06 1.75
N ALA A 180 -4.42 16.70 0.71
CA ALA A 180 -5.75 16.38 0.19
C ALA A 180 -5.84 14.96 -0.41
N VAL A 181 -4.81 14.50 -1.12
CA VAL A 181 -4.74 13.12 -1.63
C VAL A 181 -4.62 12.12 -0.48
N PHE A 182 -3.80 12.42 0.54
CA PHE A 182 -3.64 11.56 1.72
C PHE A 182 -4.94 11.43 2.52
N GLU A 183 -5.61 12.54 2.85
CA GLU A 183 -6.88 12.50 3.58
C GLU A 183 -7.99 11.84 2.76
N LYS A 184 -8.02 12.01 1.43
CA LYS A 184 -8.93 11.26 0.55
C LYS A 184 -8.67 9.75 0.60
N GLN A 185 -7.41 9.31 0.56
CA GLN A 185 -7.05 7.90 0.67
C GLN A 185 -7.39 7.33 2.05
N ARG A 186 -7.13 8.10 3.12
CA ARG A 186 -7.47 7.75 4.50
C ARG A 186 -8.97 7.59 4.70
N ALA A 187 -9.77 8.53 4.19
CA ALA A 187 -11.23 8.45 4.22
C ALA A 187 -11.76 7.25 3.43
N ALA A 188 -11.21 6.98 2.23
CA ALA A 188 -11.59 5.82 1.43
C ALA A 188 -11.22 4.48 2.11
N ALA A 189 -10.06 4.40 2.76
CA ALA A 189 -9.65 3.22 3.53
C ALA A 189 -10.55 3.01 4.76
N GLY A 190 -10.92 4.09 5.46
CA GLY A 190 -11.87 4.04 6.58
C GLY A 190 -13.27 3.57 6.15
N ALA A 191 -13.78 4.08 5.02
CA ALA A 191 -15.05 3.65 4.45
C ALA A 191 -15.02 2.16 4.06
N ALA A 192 -13.98 1.71 3.34
CA ALA A 192 -13.82 0.31 2.95
C ALA A 192 -13.69 -0.63 4.17
N ALA A 193 -13.04 -0.20 5.26
CA ALA A 193 -12.98 -0.95 6.50
C ALA A 193 -14.36 -1.08 7.17
N ALA A 194 -15.13 0.01 7.24
CA ALA A 194 -16.48 0.01 7.79
C ALA A 194 -17.46 -0.86 6.96
N GLU A 195 -17.38 -0.79 5.62
CA GLU A 195 -18.14 -1.67 4.71
C GLU A 195 -17.77 -3.14 4.91
N PHE A 196 -16.48 -3.45 5.07
CA PHE A 196 -16.02 -4.81 5.34
C PHE A 196 -16.54 -5.33 6.69
N GLU A 197 -16.44 -4.53 7.76
CA GLU A 197 -16.97 -4.88 9.08
C GLU A 197 -18.48 -5.08 9.07
N ALA A 198 -19.24 -4.22 8.38
CA ALA A 198 -20.68 -4.38 8.19
C ALA A 198 -21.01 -5.69 7.44
N SER A 199 -20.32 -5.99 6.34
CA SER A 199 -20.52 -7.23 5.59
C SER A 199 -20.16 -8.49 6.41
N LEU A 200 -19.18 -8.38 7.32
CA LEU A 200 -18.80 -9.47 8.22
C LEU A 200 -19.83 -9.66 9.34
N ALA A 201 -20.39 -8.57 9.87
CA ALA A 201 -21.48 -8.60 10.85
C ALA A 201 -22.73 -9.26 10.25
N GLU A 202 -23.16 -8.82 9.06
CA GLU A 202 -24.31 -9.37 8.34
C GLU A 202 -24.13 -10.87 8.04
N ARG A 203 -22.92 -11.29 7.63
CA ARG A 203 -22.61 -12.72 7.41
C ARG A 203 -22.60 -13.54 8.70
N ARG A 204 -22.21 -12.94 9.84
CA ARG A 204 -22.29 -13.60 11.16
C ARG A 204 -23.72 -13.73 11.65
N GLU A 205 -24.55 -12.71 11.43
CA GLU A 205 -25.98 -12.71 11.74
C GLU A 205 -26.70 -13.79 10.93
N ARG A 206 -26.55 -13.78 9.59
CA ARG A 206 -27.12 -14.82 8.72
C ARG A 206 -26.66 -16.24 9.09
N ALA A 207 -25.38 -16.44 9.41
CA ALA A 207 -24.88 -17.74 9.86
C ALA A 207 -25.44 -18.16 11.24
N ALA A 208 -25.68 -17.21 12.15
CA ALA A 208 -26.29 -17.48 13.44
C ALA A 208 -27.79 -17.80 13.30
N GLU A 209 -28.52 -17.12 12.42
CA GLU A 209 -29.92 -17.42 12.07
C GLU A 209 -30.05 -18.82 11.45
N GLU A 210 -29.22 -19.14 10.45
CA GLU A 210 -29.18 -20.46 9.80
C GLU A 210 -28.89 -21.58 10.83
N PHE A 211 -27.91 -21.36 11.72
CA PHE A 211 -27.57 -22.31 12.77
C PHE A 211 -28.69 -22.47 13.81
N ALA A 212 -29.32 -21.37 14.24
CA ALA A 212 -30.46 -21.41 15.16
C ALA A 212 -31.66 -22.14 14.54
N ALA A 213 -31.93 -21.91 13.25
CA ALA A 213 -32.97 -22.62 12.51
C ALA A 213 -32.69 -24.12 12.41
N GLN A 214 -31.45 -24.52 12.14
CA GLN A 214 -31.02 -25.93 12.14
C GLN A 214 -31.12 -26.56 13.53
N MET A 215 -30.71 -25.86 14.59
CA MET A 215 -30.85 -26.37 15.95
C MET A 215 -32.32 -26.55 16.34
N ALA A 216 -33.19 -25.61 15.99
CA ALA A 216 -34.63 -25.73 16.23
C ALA A 216 -35.30 -26.87 15.43
N THR A 217 -34.80 -27.25 14.25
CA THR A 217 -35.31 -28.44 13.53
C THR A 217 -34.78 -29.74 14.13
N HIS A 218 -33.51 -29.77 14.58
CA HIS A 218 -32.94 -30.92 15.28
C HIS A 218 -33.61 -31.16 16.64
N GLU A 219 -33.87 -30.12 17.43
CA GLU A 219 -34.58 -30.19 18.72
C GLU A 219 -35.99 -30.77 18.53
N ARG A 220 -36.79 -30.24 17.60
CA ARG A 220 -38.12 -30.79 17.25
C ARG A 220 -38.06 -32.25 16.79
N ALA A 221 -36.99 -32.65 16.08
CA ALA A 221 -36.82 -34.03 15.64
C ALA A 221 -36.50 -34.97 16.82
N LEU A 222 -35.72 -34.51 17.80
CA LEU A 222 -35.43 -35.22 19.05
C LEU A 222 -36.68 -35.30 19.96
N ASP A 223 -37.48 -34.24 20.05
CA ASP A 223 -38.74 -34.23 20.79
C ASP A 223 -39.76 -35.22 20.20
N LEU A 224 -39.88 -35.25 18.87
CA LEU A 224 -40.74 -36.22 18.18
C LEU A 224 -40.24 -37.66 18.35
N ALA A 225 -38.92 -37.87 18.31
CA ALA A 225 -38.32 -39.19 18.50
C ALA A 225 -38.50 -39.70 19.95
N SER A 226 -38.24 -38.84 20.95
CA SER A 226 -38.41 -39.17 22.37
C SER A 226 -39.88 -39.41 22.73
N SER A 227 -40.81 -38.60 22.18
CA SER A 227 -42.25 -38.82 22.32
C SER A 227 -42.66 -40.20 21.79
N LYS A 228 -42.21 -40.56 20.58
CA LYS A 228 -42.48 -41.90 19.99
C LYS A 228 -41.88 -43.04 20.80
N VAL A 229 -40.68 -42.87 21.37
CA VAL A 229 -40.08 -43.88 22.27
C VAL A 229 -40.91 -44.04 23.53
N THR A 230 -41.40 -42.94 24.11
CA THR A 230 -42.26 -42.96 25.31
C THR A 230 -43.63 -43.58 25.01
N GLU A 231 -44.25 -43.26 23.87
CA GLU A 231 -45.48 -43.90 23.40
C GLU A 231 -45.30 -45.41 23.21
N ALA A 232 -44.22 -45.84 22.54
CA ALA A 232 -43.91 -47.24 22.33
C ALA A 232 -43.61 -47.99 23.64
N GLN A 233 -42.95 -47.34 24.61
CA GLN A 233 -42.73 -47.88 25.95
C GLN A 233 -44.04 -48.06 26.72
N ASN A 234 -44.91 -47.05 26.73
CA ASN A 234 -46.22 -47.12 27.38
C ASN A 234 -47.11 -48.21 26.76
N GLU A 235 -47.09 -48.35 25.43
CA GLU A 235 -47.86 -49.40 24.74
C GLU A 235 -47.27 -50.79 24.97
N ALA A 236 -45.94 -50.94 25.00
CA ALA A 236 -45.30 -52.18 25.39
C ALA A 236 -45.63 -52.57 26.85
N GLU A 237 -45.69 -51.61 27.77
CA GLU A 237 -46.11 -51.85 29.16
C GLU A 237 -47.59 -52.25 29.26
N ARG A 238 -48.49 -51.63 28.48
CA ARG A 238 -49.89 -52.06 28.36
C ARG A 238 -50.02 -53.48 27.82
N ILE A 239 -49.31 -53.81 26.74
CA ILE A 239 -49.33 -55.16 26.16
C ILE A 239 -48.78 -56.17 27.17
N MET A 240 -47.70 -55.84 27.89
CA MET A 240 -47.10 -56.73 28.90
C MET A 240 -47.99 -56.89 30.15
N THR A 241 -48.68 -55.84 30.60
CA THR A 241 -49.62 -55.93 31.72
C THR A 241 -50.87 -56.71 31.32
N GLN A 242 -51.45 -56.45 30.15
CA GLN A 242 -52.57 -57.22 29.60
C GLN A 242 -52.21 -58.71 29.44
N ALA A 243 -51.06 -59.01 28.81
CA ALA A 243 -50.59 -60.39 28.65
C ALA A 243 -50.34 -61.12 29.98
N ARG A 244 -49.86 -60.41 31.02
CA ARG A 244 -49.75 -60.96 32.38
C ARG A 244 -51.12 -61.25 32.99
N THR A 245 -52.08 -60.34 32.85
CA THR A 245 -53.45 -60.53 33.32
C THR A 245 -54.12 -61.71 32.62
N ASP A 246 -54.04 -61.79 31.29
CA ASP A 246 -54.60 -62.90 30.50
C ASP A 246 -53.94 -64.24 30.83
N ALA A 247 -52.62 -64.27 30.99
CA ALA A 247 -51.89 -65.46 31.44
C ALA A 247 -52.33 -65.90 32.85
N SER A 248 -52.52 -64.95 33.78
CA SER A 248 -52.99 -65.25 35.14
C SER A 248 -54.43 -65.77 35.17
N ALA A 249 -55.32 -65.18 34.35
CA ALA A 249 -56.71 -65.61 34.23
C ALA A 249 -56.82 -66.99 33.55
N LEU A 250 -56.01 -67.26 32.53
CA LEU A 250 -55.90 -68.58 31.90
C LEU A 250 -55.35 -69.62 32.89
N GLN A 251 -54.34 -69.26 33.69
CA GLN A 251 -53.79 -70.14 34.72
C GLN A 251 -54.86 -70.44 35.79
N GLU A 252 -55.55 -69.43 36.32
CA GLU A 252 -56.62 -69.60 37.30
C GLU A 252 -57.73 -70.50 36.75
N ARG A 253 -58.25 -70.18 35.55
CA ARG A 253 -59.24 -71.00 34.85
C ARG A 253 -58.78 -72.45 34.67
N THR A 254 -57.56 -72.67 34.18
CA THR A 254 -57.00 -74.02 33.99
C THR A 254 -56.88 -74.77 35.31
N THR A 255 -56.50 -74.10 36.41
CA THR A 255 -56.47 -74.73 37.73
C THR A 255 -57.86 -75.01 38.28
N GLN A 256 -58.87 -74.19 37.99
CA GLN A 256 -60.26 -74.41 38.38
C GLN A 256 -60.88 -75.58 37.58
N GLU A 257 -60.68 -75.61 36.27
CA GLU A 257 -61.07 -76.73 35.39
C GLU A 257 -60.38 -78.02 35.84
N SER A 258 -59.07 -77.99 36.13
CA SER A 258 -58.32 -79.14 36.67
C SER A 258 -58.85 -79.60 38.03
N ARG A 259 -59.16 -78.67 38.96
CA ARG A 259 -59.77 -79.01 40.26
C ARG A 259 -61.13 -79.66 40.07
N SER A 260 -62.01 -79.10 39.24
CA SER A 260 -63.34 -79.66 38.98
C SER A 260 -63.27 -81.03 38.27
N MET A 261 -62.30 -81.24 37.38
CA MET A 261 -62.03 -82.53 36.75
C MET A 261 -61.53 -83.55 37.79
N LEU A 262 -60.62 -83.17 38.69
CA LEU A 262 -60.16 -84.03 39.79
C LEU A 262 -61.26 -84.35 40.80
N GLU A 263 -62.15 -83.40 41.10
CA GLU A 263 -63.32 -83.62 41.95
C GLU A 263 -64.34 -84.55 41.29
N SER A 264 -64.64 -84.36 40.00
CA SER A 264 -65.50 -85.24 39.21
C SER A 264 -64.92 -86.65 39.08
N ALA A 265 -63.61 -86.76 38.87
CA ALA A 265 -62.88 -88.03 38.83
C ALA A 265 -62.89 -88.72 40.20
N ARG A 266 -62.70 -87.99 41.31
CA ARG A 266 -62.83 -88.51 42.68
C ARG A 266 -64.26 -88.97 42.99
N ALA A 267 -65.26 -88.16 42.67
CA ALA A 267 -66.67 -88.51 42.87
C ALA A 267 -67.07 -89.75 42.04
N SER A 268 -66.51 -89.89 40.83
CA SER A 268 -66.71 -91.07 39.99
C SER A 268 -65.94 -92.29 40.49
N ALA A 269 -64.72 -92.12 40.99
CA ALA A 269 -63.96 -93.20 41.65
C ALA A 269 -64.63 -93.66 42.96
N GLU A 270 -65.21 -92.74 43.75
CA GLU A 270 -66.04 -93.08 44.90
C GLU A 270 -67.33 -93.80 44.49
N ARG A 271 -67.97 -93.37 43.40
CA ARG A 271 -69.16 -94.04 42.86
C ARG A 271 -68.82 -95.47 42.44
N VAL A 272 -67.78 -95.66 41.63
CA VAL A 272 -67.28 -96.98 41.23
C VAL A 272 -66.89 -97.80 42.46
N LYS A 273 -66.18 -97.22 43.45
CA LYS A 273 -65.86 -97.93 44.70
C LYS A 273 -67.10 -98.38 45.47
N ARG A 274 -68.13 -97.53 45.59
CA ARG A 274 -69.41 -97.90 46.24
C ARG A 274 -70.22 -98.91 45.43
N GLU A 275 -70.17 -98.84 44.10
CA GLU A 275 -70.80 -99.81 43.20
C GLU A 275 -70.09 -101.16 43.30
N SER A 276 -68.75 -101.20 43.23
CA SER A 276 -67.95 -102.40 43.47
C SER A 276 -68.10 -102.93 44.90
N GLU A 277 -68.21 -102.09 45.93
CA GLU A 277 -68.51 -102.52 47.31
C GLU A 277 -69.92 -103.12 47.42
N ARG A 278 -70.92 -102.56 46.71
CA ARG A 278 -72.27 -103.13 46.62
C ARG A 278 -72.29 -104.44 45.84
N GLU A 279 -71.55 -104.54 44.73
CA GLU A 279 -71.40 -105.77 43.96
C GLU A 279 -70.66 -106.83 44.76
N LEU A 280 -69.59 -106.48 45.48
CA LEU A 280 -68.90 -107.37 46.41
C LEU A 280 -69.81 -107.81 47.56
N ALA A 281 -70.63 -106.91 48.10
CA ALA A 281 -71.62 -107.26 49.13
C ALA A 281 -72.75 -108.14 48.57
N ALA A 282 -73.19 -107.92 47.33
CA ALA A 282 -74.18 -108.76 46.65
C ALA A 282 -73.61 -110.13 46.24
N LEU A 283 -72.32 -110.18 45.87
CA LEU A 283 -71.58 -111.41 45.62
C LEU A 283 -71.29 -112.17 46.92
N ALA A 284 -70.99 -111.47 48.02
CA ALA A 284 -70.87 -112.05 49.34
C ALA A 284 -72.22 -112.59 49.83
N ALA A 285 -73.31 -111.83 49.68
CA ALA A 285 -74.67 -112.30 49.98
C ALA A 285 -75.10 -113.48 49.09
N ARG A 286 -74.70 -113.51 47.81
CA ARG A 286 -74.86 -114.70 46.95
C ARG A 286 -74.00 -115.87 47.44
N ARG A 287 -72.74 -115.63 47.84
CA ARG A 287 -71.85 -116.67 48.38
C ARG A 287 -72.43 -117.24 49.67
N ASP A 288 -72.91 -116.40 50.57
CA ASP A 288 -73.47 -116.81 51.85
C ASP A 288 -74.83 -117.45 51.67
N SER A 289 -75.67 -116.98 50.74
CA SER A 289 -76.87 -117.68 50.28
C SER A 289 -76.56 -119.05 49.68
N ILE A 290 -75.50 -119.18 48.87
CA ILE A 290 -75.03 -120.48 48.36
C ILE A 290 -74.46 -121.33 49.49
N THR A 291 -73.79 -120.74 50.49
CA THR A 291 -73.25 -121.45 51.65
C THR A 291 -74.35 -121.95 52.57
N GLU A 292 -75.43 -121.18 52.72
CA GLU A 292 -76.64 -121.51 53.46
C GLU A 292 -77.48 -122.55 52.69
N GLN A 293 -77.61 -122.43 51.36
CA GLN A 293 -78.15 -123.48 50.50
C GLN A 293 -77.33 -124.78 50.60
N LEU A 294 -76.00 -124.70 50.62
CA LEU A 294 -75.11 -125.85 50.83
C LEU A 294 -75.17 -126.40 52.26
N ALA A 295 -75.45 -125.57 53.27
CA ALA A 295 -75.69 -126.02 54.65
C ALA A 295 -77.04 -126.74 54.78
N ASN A 296 -78.08 -126.20 54.15
CA ASN A 296 -79.43 -126.78 54.10
C ASN A 296 -79.43 -128.09 53.28
N VAL A 297 -78.68 -128.13 52.16
CA VAL A 297 -78.37 -129.34 51.40
C VAL A 297 -77.49 -130.30 52.20
N ARG A 298 -76.56 -129.84 53.06
CA ARG A 298 -75.82 -130.73 53.98
C ARG A 298 -76.70 -131.36 55.05
N THR A 299 -77.71 -130.65 55.56
CA THR A 299 -78.71 -131.23 56.47
C THR A 299 -79.68 -132.16 55.76
N MET A 300 -80.08 -131.87 54.51
CA MET A 300 -80.83 -132.84 53.69
C MET A 300 -79.99 -134.05 53.28
N LEU A 301 -78.68 -133.88 53.04
CA LEU A 301 -77.72 -134.96 52.79
C LEU A 301 -77.29 -135.73 54.05
N ALA A 302 -77.69 -135.27 55.24
CA ALA A 302 -77.64 -136.07 56.45
C ALA A 302 -78.87 -137.00 56.58
N THR A 303 -79.94 -136.74 55.81
CA THR A 303 -81.15 -137.57 55.71
C THR A 303 -81.23 -138.42 54.43
N LEU A 304 -80.43 -138.11 53.40
CA LEU A 304 -80.07 -138.97 52.27
C LEU A 304 -78.54 -138.89 52.11
N GLY A 305 -77.75 -139.84 52.56
CA GLY A 305 -77.93 -141.24 52.19
C GLY A 305 -77.37 -141.48 50.78
N GLU A 306 -76.09 -141.86 50.75
CA GLU A 306 -75.37 -142.55 49.66
C GLU A 306 -74.95 -141.82 48.37
N SER A 307 -73.65 -142.01 48.09
CA SER A 307 -72.98 -142.01 46.77
C SER A 307 -72.94 -140.69 45.96
N SER A 308 -71.83 -140.31 45.32
CA SER A 308 -70.40 -140.71 45.44
C SER A 308 -69.59 -139.76 44.54
N LEU A 309 -68.31 -139.52 44.86
CA LEU A 309 -67.14 -139.50 43.96
C LEU A 309 -67.31 -138.96 42.50
N SER A 310 -66.43 -138.14 41.89
CA SER A 310 -65.01 -137.84 42.17
C SER A 310 -64.39 -137.17 40.93
N VAL A 311 -63.42 -136.25 41.10
CA VAL A 311 -62.25 -136.00 40.19
C VAL A 311 -62.50 -135.47 38.76
N ALA A 312 -61.53 -134.88 38.03
CA ALA A 312 -60.60 -133.77 38.31
C ALA A 312 -59.85 -133.37 37.01
N ALA A 313 -59.71 -132.06 36.74
CA ALA A 313 -58.63 -131.42 35.95
C ALA A 313 -58.37 -131.95 34.50
N PRO A 314 -57.30 -131.53 33.76
CA PRO A 314 -56.45 -130.32 33.84
C PRO A 314 -56.25 -129.56 32.49
N ALA A 315 -55.61 -128.36 32.58
CA ALA A 315 -54.65 -127.71 31.64
C ALA A 315 -54.85 -127.61 30.10
N VAL A 316 -54.45 -126.47 29.51
CA VAL A 316 -53.29 -126.29 28.56
C VAL A 316 -53.25 -124.85 27.98
N ALA A 317 -52.10 -124.43 27.44
CA ALA A 317 -51.73 -123.08 27.00
C ALA A 317 -51.90 -122.80 25.48
N ALA A 318 -51.72 -121.53 25.07
CA ALA A 318 -51.23 -121.00 23.77
C ALA A 318 -51.55 -119.48 23.64
N GLN A 319 -51.10 -118.67 22.66
CA GLN A 319 -49.80 -118.41 21.98
C GLN A 319 -50.06 -117.29 20.91
N LEU A 320 -49.05 -116.52 20.45
CA LEU A 320 -49.02 -115.68 19.20
C LEU A 320 -49.93 -114.41 19.16
N GLU A 321 -49.74 -113.34 18.36
CA GLU A 321 -48.63 -112.82 17.51
C GLU A 321 -48.85 -111.32 17.09
N ALA A 322 -47.75 -110.62 16.70
CA ALA A 322 -47.51 -109.73 15.51
C ALA A 322 -48.56 -108.66 15.03
N THR A 323 -48.24 -107.53 14.34
CA THR A 323 -47.02 -106.88 13.76
C THR A 323 -47.33 -105.37 13.49
N VAL A 324 -46.43 -104.36 13.68
CA VAL A 324 -45.48 -103.69 12.72
C VAL A 324 -46.18 -103.06 11.47
N VAL A 325 -45.98 -101.81 10.99
CA VAL A 325 -44.81 -101.06 10.40
C VAL A 325 -45.12 -99.52 10.44
N ALA A 326 -44.27 -98.60 10.95
CA ALA A 326 -43.25 -97.70 10.32
C ALA A 326 -43.68 -96.91 9.04
N GLY A 327 -43.19 -95.72 8.64
CA GLY A 327 -42.13 -94.75 9.06
C GLY A 327 -42.08 -93.58 8.02
N GLU A 328 -41.14 -92.62 7.92
CA GLU A 328 -40.01 -92.18 8.79
C GLU A 328 -39.42 -90.78 8.37
N VAL A 329 -39.44 -89.79 9.28
CA VAL A 329 -38.39 -88.77 9.62
C VAL A 329 -37.54 -88.01 8.54
N ALA A 330 -37.72 -86.67 8.47
CA ALA A 330 -36.73 -85.53 8.46
C ALA A 330 -35.51 -85.55 7.47
N PRO A 331 -34.43 -84.71 7.60
CA PRO A 331 -34.18 -83.37 8.21
C PRO A 331 -33.72 -82.26 7.18
N GLU A 332 -33.69 -80.94 7.47
CA GLU A 332 -32.54 -80.10 7.95
C GLU A 332 -31.29 -80.11 7.00
N GLN A 333 -30.55 -79.03 6.63
CA GLN A 333 -30.12 -77.76 7.25
C GLN A 333 -29.72 -76.66 6.21
N VAL A 334 -29.37 -75.46 6.74
CA VAL A 334 -28.61 -74.30 6.17
C VAL A 334 -29.41 -73.26 5.38
#